data_AF-A0A1G0YZY4-F1
#
_entry.id   AF-A0A1G0YZY4-F1
#
_cell.length_a   1.000
_cell.length_b   1.000
_cell.length_c   1.000
_cell.angle_alpha   90.00
_cell.angle_beta   90.00
_cell.angle_gamma   90.00
#
_symmetry.space_group_name_H-M   'P 1'
#
loop_
_entity.id
_entity.type
_entity.pdbx_description
1 polymer ?
#
loop_
_entity_poly.entity_id
_entity_poly.type
_entity_poly.pdbx_seq_one_letter_code
_entity_poly.pdbx_strand_id
1 'polypeptide(L)'
;MPWWMYIYIICFAIIVLANVIYWLMVKQKFLLTAYELLAGTYLIFVIVAYWAPFLKNNLSLLNILAVLAVAALNFYFSVLKKRNVDIKELFPDMDEERVRIARDFEVVEIAKAVPVLLASPAYIVGALLSFDVLKKYLG
;
A
#
# COMPACT_ATOMS: atom_id res chain seq x y z
N MET A 1 14.22 14.83 -7.53
CA MET A 1 12.85 14.27 -7.56
C MET A 1 11.92 15.26 -8.26
N PRO A 2 11.07 14.83 -9.21
CA PRO A 2 10.09 15.71 -9.85
C PRO A 2 9.02 16.24 -8.88
N TRP A 3 8.50 17.45 -9.13
CA TRP A 3 7.53 18.14 -8.24
C TRP A 3 6.25 17.31 -8.00
N TRP A 4 5.70 16.69 -9.05
CA TRP A 4 4.49 15.88 -9.00
C TRP A 4 4.62 14.68 -8.06
N MET A 5 5.85 14.19 -7.88
CA MET A 5 6.13 13.05 -7.03
C MET A 5 6.06 13.43 -5.54
N TYR A 6 6.32 14.69 -5.18
CA TYR A 6 6.13 15.17 -3.80
C TYR A 6 4.64 15.24 -3.46
N ILE A 7 3.82 15.73 -4.39
CA ILE A 7 2.36 15.74 -4.25
C ILE A 7 1.86 14.32 -4.06
N TYR A 8 2.35 13.38 -4.88
CA TYR A 8 2.01 11.97 -4.73
C TYR A 8 2.36 11.42 -3.33
N ILE A 9 3.56 11.69 -2.80
CA ILE A 9 3.94 11.24 -1.46
C ILE A 9 2.99 11.78 -0.40
N ILE A 10 2.63 13.07 -0.48
CA ILE A 10 1.72 13.70 0.48
C ILE A 10 0.34 13.04 0.40
N CYS A 11 -0.22 12.88 -0.80
CA CYS A 11 -1.50 12.20 -0.99
C CYS A 11 -1.45 10.75 -0.48
N PHE A 12 -0.38 10.02 -0.79
CA PHE A 12 -0.19 8.65 -0.34
C PHE A 12 -0.10 8.55 1.18
N ALA A 13 0.65 9.45 1.83
CA ALA A 13 0.75 9.51 3.29
C ALA A 13 -0.61 9.79 3.95
N ILE A 14 -1.40 10.71 3.39
CA ILE A 14 -2.76 11.00 3.87
C ILE A 14 -3.65 9.75 3.79
N ILE A 15 -3.58 8.98 2.70
CA ILE A 15 -4.35 7.75 2.53
C ILE A 15 -3.93 6.69 3.55
N VAL A 16 -2.63 6.49 3.75
CA VAL A 16 -2.12 5.55 4.76
C VAL A 16 -2.59 5.94 6.16
N LEU A 17 -2.53 7.23 6.51
CA LEU A 17 -3.02 7.73 7.80
C LEU A 17 -4.53 7.54 7.95
N ALA A 18 -5.31 7.83 6.91
CA ALA A 18 -6.75 7.60 6.93
C ALA A 18 -7.10 6.13 7.15
N ASN A 19 -6.39 5.21 6.49
CA ASN A 19 -6.58 3.78 6.70
C ASN A 19 -6.18 3.35 8.12
N VAL A 20 -5.04 3.82 8.64
CA VAL A 20 -4.60 3.55 10.00
C VAL A 20 -5.63 3.98 11.04
N ILE A 21 -6.20 5.19 10.88
CA ILE A 21 -7.28 5.70 11.74
C ILE A 21 -8.51 4.79 11.65
N TYR A 22 -8.92 4.41 10.44
CA TYR A 22 -10.05 3.49 10.24
C TYR A 22 -9.82 2.13 10.91
N TRP A 23 -8.65 1.52 10.74
CA TRP A 23 -8.33 0.22 11.33
C TRP A 23 -8.26 0.25 12.86
N LEU A 24 -7.79 1.35 13.45
CA LEU A 24 -7.74 1.52 14.90
C LEU A 24 -9.13 1.78 15.49
N MET A 25 -9.88 2.73 14.92
CA MET A 25 -11.15 3.19 15.48
C MET A 25 -12.27 2.17 15.27
N VAL A 26 -12.34 1.55 14.09
CA VAL A 26 -13.49 0.71 13.70
C VAL A 26 -13.22 -0.77 13.92
N LYS A 27 -12.01 -1.23 13.57
CA LYS A 27 -11.70 -2.67 13.50
C LYS A 27 -10.89 -3.19 14.69
N GLN A 28 -10.24 -2.31 15.45
CA GLN A 28 -9.35 -2.64 16.58
C GLN A 28 -8.25 -3.66 16.23
N LYS A 29 -7.79 -3.71 14.97
CA LYS A 29 -6.79 -4.69 14.49
C LYS A 29 -5.37 -4.14 14.59
N PHE A 30 -4.82 -4.07 15.80
CA PHE A 30 -3.52 -3.46 16.09
C PHE A 30 -2.36 -3.95 15.21
N LEU A 31 -2.25 -5.27 14.98
CA LEU A 31 -1.19 -5.85 14.14
C LEU A 31 -1.27 -5.39 12.68
N LEU A 32 -2.50 -5.24 12.15
CA LEU A 32 -2.70 -4.82 10.78
C LEU A 32 -2.45 -3.32 10.62
N THR A 33 -2.82 -2.53 11.63
CA THR A 33 -2.46 -1.11 11.71
C THR A 33 -0.95 -0.91 11.70
N ALA A 34 -0.23 -1.65 12.55
CA ALA A 34 1.24 -1.56 12.61
C ALA A 34 1.88 -1.94 11.27
N TYR A 35 1.35 -2.99 10.62
CA TYR A 35 1.78 -3.38 9.27
C TYR A 35 1.54 -2.28 8.24
N GLU A 36 0.33 -1.70 8.15
CA GLU A 36 0.02 -0.66 7.17
C GLU A 36 0.87 0.60 7.36
N LEU A 37 1.10 0.99 8.62
CA LEU A 37 1.98 2.13 8.94
C LEU A 37 3.41 1.84 8.46
N LEU A 38 3.99 0.70 8.85
CA LEU A 38 5.37 0.33 8.50
C LEU A 38 5.53 0.14 6.98
N ALA A 39 4.59 -0.53 6.33
CA ALA A 39 4.60 -0.74 4.88
C ALA A 39 4.45 0.59 4.13
N GLY A 40 3.53 1.46 4.55
CA GLY A 40 3.33 2.78 3.97
C GLY A 40 4.58 3.66 4.11
N THR A 41 5.16 3.73 5.31
CA THR A 41 6.42 4.45 5.55
C THR A 41 7.57 3.88 4.72
N TYR A 42 7.67 2.55 4.60
CA TYR A 42 8.71 1.92 3.78
C TYR A 42 8.56 2.24 2.29
N LEU A 43 7.34 2.24 1.75
CA LEU A 43 7.09 2.61 0.35
C LEU A 43 7.44 4.08 0.08
N ILE A 44 7.15 4.98 1.03
CA ILE A 44 7.59 6.39 0.95
C ILE A 44 9.13 6.46 0.95
N PHE A 45 9.79 5.73 1.85
CA PHE A 45 11.25 5.65 1.88
C PHE A 45 11.82 5.18 0.55
N VAL A 46 11.25 4.13 -0.05
CA VAL A 46 11.67 3.61 -1.37
C VAL A 46 11.56 4.67 -2.46
N ILE A 47 10.46 5.43 -2.48
CA ILE A 47 10.28 6.53 -3.45
C ILE A 47 11.35 7.61 -3.27
N VAL A 48 11.58 8.03 -2.03
CA VAL A 48 12.59 9.06 -1.71
C VAL A 48 13.99 8.54 -2.06
N ALA A 49 14.30 7.30 -1.71
CA ALA A 49 15.59 6.69 -1.96
C ALA A 49 15.90 6.56 -3.45
N TYR A 50 14.90 6.29 -4.29
CA TYR A 50 15.08 6.24 -5.75
C TYR A 50 15.55 7.57 -6.33
N TRP A 51 15.04 8.69 -5.81
CA TRP A 51 15.36 10.02 -6.32
C TRP A 51 16.48 10.74 -5.56
N ALA A 52 16.97 10.17 -4.45
CA ALA A 52 18.05 10.71 -3.63
C ALA A 52 19.32 9.87 -3.82
N PRO A 53 20.34 10.36 -4.56
CA PRO A 53 21.54 9.59 -4.87
C PRO A 53 22.29 9.07 -3.63
N PHE A 54 22.33 9.88 -2.57
CA PHE A 54 22.95 9.50 -1.30
C PHE A 54 22.28 8.27 -0.68
N LEU A 55 20.95 8.24 -0.62
CA LEU A 55 20.22 7.10 -0.06
C LEU A 55 20.37 5.88 -0.95
N LYS A 56 20.18 6.04 -2.27
CA LYS A 56 20.31 4.98 -3.28
C LYS A 56 21.63 4.23 -3.18
N ASN A 57 22.74 4.96 -3.02
CA ASN A 57 24.07 4.38 -2.94
C ASN A 57 24.35 3.63 -1.63
N ASN A 58 23.59 3.91 -0.57
CA ASN A 58 23.73 3.22 0.72
C ASN A 58 22.81 1.99 0.86
N LEU A 59 22.02 1.66 -0.17
CA LEU A 59 21.14 0.49 -0.13
C LEU A 59 21.92 -0.82 -0.27
N SER A 60 21.40 -1.85 0.40
CA SER A 60 21.90 -3.22 0.38
C SER A 60 20.94 -4.12 -0.40
N LEU A 61 21.39 -5.33 -0.74
CA LEU A 61 20.53 -6.35 -1.35
C LEU A 61 19.33 -6.72 -0.46
N LEU A 62 19.42 -6.55 0.87
CA LEU A 62 18.31 -6.81 1.79
C LEU A 62 17.09 -5.91 1.51
N ASN A 63 17.29 -4.72 0.95
CA ASN A 63 16.20 -3.82 0.58
C ASN A 63 15.30 -4.42 -0.52
N ILE A 64 15.86 -5.26 -1.40
CA ILE A 64 15.10 -5.95 -2.44
C ILE A 64 14.13 -6.95 -1.80
N LEU A 65 14.60 -7.73 -0.82
CA LEU A 65 13.77 -8.67 -0.07
C LEU A 65 12.64 -7.94 0.67
N ALA A 66 12.93 -6.78 1.25
CA ALA A 66 11.92 -5.96 1.90
C ALA A 66 10.88 -5.41 0.91
N VAL A 67 11.28 -4.96 -0.29
CA VAL A 67 10.33 -4.56 -1.35
C VAL A 67 9.44 -5.73 -1.76
N LEU A 68 10.01 -6.91 -1.98
CA LEU A 68 9.26 -8.12 -2.35
C LEU A 68 8.30 -8.54 -1.23
N ALA A 69 8.73 -8.50 0.03
CA ALA A 69 7.88 -8.84 1.18
C ALA A 69 6.68 -7.89 1.30
N VAL A 70 6.90 -6.58 1.17
CA VAL A 70 5.81 -5.59 1.20
C VAL A 70 4.85 -5.79 0.03
N ALA A 71 5.36 -5.98 -1.18
CA ALA A 71 4.54 -6.23 -2.36
C ALA A 71 3.72 -7.54 -2.23
N ALA A 72 4.34 -8.63 -1.77
CA ALA A 72 3.69 -9.92 -1.59
C ALA A 72 2.62 -9.88 -0.50
N LEU A 73 2.89 -9.24 0.64
CA LEU A 73 1.92 -9.08 1.72
C LEU A 73 0.76 -8.18 1.30
N ASN A 74 1.02 -7.06 0.61
CA ASN A 74 -0.03 -6.21 0.07
C ASN A 74 -0.87 -6.92 -0.98
N PHE A 75 -0.25 -7.74 -1.84
CA PHE A 75 -0.96 -8.59 -2.79
C PHE A 75 -1.80 -9.64 -2.07
N TYR A 76 -1.26 -10.32 -1.05
CA TYR A 76 -1.98 -11.29 -0.25
C TYR A 76 -3.21 -10.67 0.45
N PHE A 77 -3.06 -9.52 1.09
CA PHE A 77 -4.17 -8.81 1.72
C PHE A 77 -5.15 -8.22 0.71
N SER A 78 -4.70 -7.85 -0.49
CA SER A 78 -5.56 -7.26 -1.51
C SER A 78 -6.30 -8.27 -2.37
N VAL A 79 -5.73 -9.45 -2.61
CA VAL A 79 -6.25 -10.44 -3.57
C VAL A 79 -6.69 -11.71 -2.85
N LEU A 80 -5.84 -12.30 -1.99
CA LEU A 80 -6.08 -13.62 -1.40
C LEU A 80 -6.99 -13.58 -0.17
N LYS A 81 -6.73 -12.69 0.79
CA LYS A 81 -7.56 -12.58 2.01
C LYS A 81 -8.94 -11.97 1.71
N LYS A 82 -9.09 -11.24 0.60
CA LYS A 82 -10.32 -10.53 0.21
C LYS A 82 -11.41 -11.41 -0.41
N ARG A 83 -11.13 -12.68 -0.73
CA ARG A 83 -12.18 -13.61 -1.19
C ARG A 83 -13.27 -13.88 -0.13
N ASN A 84 -12.99 -13.54 1.14
CA ASN A 84 -13.86 -13.80 2.30
C ASN A 84 -14.34 -12.54 3.07
N VAL A 85 -14.16 -11.31 2.55
CA VAL A 85 -14.56 -10.10 3.30
C VAL A 85 -16.00 -9.71 2.97
N ASP A 86 -16.88 -9.85 3.95
CA ASP A 86 -18.30 -9.49 3.86
C ASP A 86 -18.50 -7.96 3.95
N ILE A 87 -19.51 -7.41 3.27
CA ILE A 87 -19.81 -5.96 3.29
C ILE A 87 -20.20 -5.49 4.68
N LYS A 88 -20.90 -6.34 5.45
CA LYS A 88 -21.19 -6.08 6.88
C LYS A 88 -19.94 -5.95 7.73
N GLU A 89 -18.81 -6.54 7.33
CA GLU A 89 -17.56 -6.28 8.04
C GLU A 89 -17.09 -4.84 7.77
N LEU A 90 -17.17 -4.33 6.54
CA LEU A 90 -16.69 -2.97 6.19
C LEU A 90 -17.62 -1.86 6.73
N PHE A 91 -18.92 -2.14 6.78
CA PHE A 91 -19.96 -1.23 7.26
C PHE A 91 -20.93 -1.98 8.18
N PRO A 92 -20.61 -2.09 9.49
CA PRO A 92 -21.42 -2.84 10.46
C PRO A 92 -22.84 -2.31 10.59
N ASP A 93 -22.99 -0.98 10.42
CA ASP A 93 -24.24 -0.25 10.63
C ASP A 93 -25.11 -0.14 9.38
N MET A 94 -24.68 -0.71 8.24
CA MET A 94 -25.51 -0.74 7.03
C MET A 94 -26.64 -1.75 7.18
N ASP A 95 -27.87 -1.31 6.91
CA ASP A 95 -29.03 -2.19 6.83
C ASP A 95 -28.86 -3.25 5.71
N GLU A 96 -29.54 -4.39 5.82
CA GLU A 96 -29.38 -5.49 4.87
C GLU A 96 -29.80 -5.14 3.43
N GLU A 97 -30.70 -4.17 3.27
CA GLU A 97 -31.21 -3.73 1.97
C GLU A 97 -30.15 -2.90 1.22
N ARG A 98 -29.48 -1.98 1.92
CA ARG A 98 -28.33 -1.21 1.45
C ARG A 98 -27.12 -2.09 1.22
N VAL A 99 -26.91 -3.14 2.03
CA VAL A 99 -25.86 -4.14 1.77
C VAL A 99 -26.14 -4.87 0.46
N ARG A 100 -27.40 -5.25 0.19
CA ARG A 100 -27.80 -5.88 -1.07
C ARG A 100 -27.55 -4.97 -2.27
N ILE A 101 -27.98 -3.72 -2.17
CA ILE A 101 -27.73 -2.68 -3.16
C ILE A 101 -26.22 -2.50 -3.40
N ALA A 102 -25.41 -2.39 -2.34
CA ALA A 102 -23.96 -2.25 -2.47
C ALA A 102 -23.26 -3.47 -3.11
N ARG A 103 -23.83 -4.68 -2.97
CA ARG A 103 -23.37 -5.88 -3.71
C ARG A 103 -23.71 -5.79 -5.20
N ASP A 104 -24.88 -5.25 -5.54
CA ASP A 104 -25.37 -5.16 -6.92
C ASP A 104 -24.68 -4.05 -7.75
N PHE A 105 -24.12 -3.01 -7.11
CA PHE A 105 -23.54 -1.85 -7.80
C PHE A 105 -22.02 -1.89 -8.07
N GLU A 106 -21.33 -3.02 -7.83
CA GLU A 106 -19.85 -3.16 -7.98
C GLU A 106 -19.02 -2.09 -7.23
N VAL A 107 -19.63 -1.26 -6.37
CA VAL A 107 -18.97 -0.18 -5.62
C VAL A 107 -17.82 -0.72 -4.79
N VAL A 108 -17.99 -1.96 -4.31
CA VAL A 108 -16.97 -2.67 -3.57
C VAL A 108 -15.73 -2.92 -4.44
N GLU A 109 -15.87 -3.25 -5.73
CA GLU A 109 -14.75 -3.46 -6.64
C GLU A 109 -14.01 -2.17 -6.97
N ILE A 110 -14.73 -1.07 -7.19
CA ILE A 110 -14.15 0.25 -7.43
C ILE A 110 -13.40 0.74 -6.19
N ALA A 111 -14.02 0.68 -5.01
CA ALA A 111 -13.37 1.04 -3.75
C ALA A 111 -12.16 0.14 -3.41
N LYS A 112 -12.12 -1.10 -3.94
CA LYS A 112 -10.98 -2.02 -3.83
C LYS A 112 -9.85 -1.71 -4.81
N ALA A 113 -10.17 -1.28 -6.03
CA ALA A 113 -9.20 -0.96 -7.07
C ALA A 113 -8.44 0.33 -6.75
N VAL A 114 -9.11 1.32 -6.17
CA VAL A 114 -8.53 2.65 -5.88
C VAL A 114 -7.27 2.58 -5.00
N PRO A 115 -7.22 1.89 -3.85
CA PRO A 115 -6.00 1.79 -3.05
C PRO A 115 -4.85 1.07 -3.78
N VAL A 116 -5.15 0.04 -4.57
CA VAL A 116 -4.14 -0.70 -5.34
C VAL A 116 -3.56 0.17 -6.45
N LEU A 117 -4.41 0.88 -7.18
CA LEU A 117 -4.02 1.84 -8.22
C LEU A 117 -3.20 2.99 -7.62
N LEU A 118 -3.60 3.51 -6.46
CA LEU A 118 -2.88 4.58 -5.77
C LEU A 118 -1.53 4.11 -5.22
N ALA A 119 -1.38 2.85 -4.85
CA ALA A 119 -0.10 2.27 -4.43
C ALA A 119 0.80 1.81 -5.61
N SER A 120 0.23 1.68 -6.82
CA SER A 120 0.94 1.16 -8.00
C SER A 120 2.23 1.93 -8.35
N PRO A 121 2.26 3.28 -8.32
CA PRO A 121 3.50 4.02 -8.55
C PRO A 121 4.61 3.68 -7.55
N ALA A 122 4.27 3.47 -6.27
CA ALA A 122 5.24 3.09 -5.25
C ALA A 122 5.88 1.72 -5.53
N TYR A 123 5.10 0.74 -6.01
CA TYR A 123 5.62 -0.58 -6.40
C TYR A 123 6.52 -0.50 -7.63
N ILE A 124 6.14 0.30 -8.64
CA ILE A 124 6.96 0.51 -9.84
C ILE A 124 8.31 1.13 -9.44
N VAL A 125 8.30 2.17 -8.60
CA VAL A 125 9.54 2.80 -8.13
C VAL A 125 10.37 1.82 -7.30
N GLY A 126 9.74 0.98 -6.47
CA GLY A 126 10.43 -0.08 -5.74
C GLY A 126 11.09 -1.13 -6.63
N ALA A 127 10.45 -1.51 -7.72
CA ALA A 127 11.02 -2.43 -8.71
C ALA A 127 12.23 -1.80 -9.42
N LEU A 128 12.12 -0.55 -9.86
CA LEU A 128 13.22 0.20 -10.48
C LEU A 128 14.41 0.37 -9.53
N LEU A 129 14.14 0.75 -8.28
CA LEU A 129 15.17 0.86 -7.24
C LEU A 129 15.86 -0.48 -7.00
N SER A 130 15.10 -1.58 -6.97
CA SER A 130 15.65 -2.92 -6.79
C SER A 130 16.57 -3.32 -7.95
N PHE A 131 16.21 -2.96 -9.19
CA PHE A 131 17.05 -3.19 -10.36
C PHE A 131 18.36 -2.40 -10.30
N ASP A 132 18.31 -1.13 -9.87
CA ASP A 132 19.50 -0.31 -9.68
C ASP A 132 20.43 -0.86 -8.59
N VAL A 133 19.86 -1.37 -7.50
CA VAL A 133 20.61 -2.04 -6.44
C VAL A 133 21.25 -3.33 -6.99
N LEU A 134 20.52 -4.16 -7.73
CA LEU A 134 21.10 -5.37 -8.35
C LEU A 134 22.28 -5.02 -9.27
N LYS A 135 22.12 -4.01 -10.12
CA LYS A 135 23.17 -3.55 -11.02
C LYS A 135 24.43 -3.12 -10.27
N LYS A 136 24.29 -2.50 -9.09
CA LYS A 136 25.42 -2.09 -8.24
C LYS A 136 26.23 -3.27 -7.69
N TYR A 137 25.59 -4.41 -7.41
CA TYR A 137 26.25 -5.56 -6.77
C TYR A 137 26.61 -6.70 -7.73
N LEU A 138 25.99 -6.77 -8.91
CA LEU A 138 26.17 -7.85 -9.90
C LEU A 138 26.79 -7.40 -11.23
N GLY A 139 26.97 -6.10 -11.44
CA GLY A 139 27.61 -5.52 -12.63
C GLY A 139 28.85 -4.73 -12.26
#